data_AF-A0A4Q6AUE4-F1
#
_entry.id   AF-A0A4Q6AUE4-F1
#
_cell.length_a   1.000
_cell.length_b   1.000
_cell.length_c   1.000
_cell.angle_alpha   90.00
_cell.angle_beta   90.00
_cell.angle_gamma   90.00
#
_symmetry.space_group_name_H-M   'P 1'
#
loop_
_entity.id
_entity.type
_entity.pdbx_description
1 polymer ?
#
loop_
_entity_poly.entity_id
_entity_poly.type
_entity_poly.pdbx_seq_one_letter_code
_entity_poly.pdbx_strand_id
1 'polypeptide(L)' 'GYDLNRDGIGDVPYHPVSMYSMVIEQNPNAGILMRSFMVTLLDKAEKAIPSLTPENMTDEQPIMKRSSL' A
#
# COMPACT_ATOMS: atom_id res chain seq x y z
N GLY A 1 -7.40 5.79 -8.05
CA GLY A 1 -7.76 6.92 -7.17
C GLY A 1 -8.90 7.70 -7.80
N TYR A 2 -9.19 8.88 -7.25
CA TYR A 2 -9.99 9.90 -7.94
C TYR A 2 -9.04 10.88 -8.63
N ASP A 3 -9.46 11.40 -9.79
CA ASP A 3 -8.78 12.42 -10.60
C ASP A 3 -9.83 13.48 -10.92
N LEU A 4 -9.90 14.50 -10.08
CA LEU A 4 -10.89 15.59 -10.15
C LEU A 4 -10.47 16.64 -11.19
N ASN A 5 -9.17 16.83 -11.40
CA ASN A 5 -8.60 17.83 -12.29
C ASN A 5 -8.42 17.30 -13.75
N ARG A 6 -8.59 15.99 -13.96
CA ARG A 6 -8.47 15.25 -15.22
C ARG A 6 -7.09 15.33 -15.87
N ASP A 7 -6.03 15.42 -15.07
CA ASP A 7 -4.65 15.47 -15.56
C ASP A 7 -4.04 14.08 -15.80
N GLY A 8 -4.75 13.01 -15.42
CA GLY A 8 -4.29 11.63 -15.57
C GLY A 8 -3.45 11.11 -14.41
N ILE A 9 -3.25 11.91 -13.36
CA ILE A 9 -2.62 11.56 -12.09
C ILE A 9 -3.73 11.44 -11.03
N GLY A 10 -3.60 10.48 -10.11
CA GLY A 10 -4.53 10.37 -9.00
C GLY A 10 -4.26 11.39 -7.90
N ASP A 11 -5.30 12.11 -7.48
CA ASP A 11 -5.25 13.09 -6.38
C ASP A 11 -4.95 12.45 -5.01
N VAL A 12 -5.07 11.12 -4.92
CA VAL A 12 -4.85 10.36 -3.68
C VAL A 12 -3.60 9.49 -3.85
N PRO A 13 -2.61 9.61 -2.95
CA PRO A 13 -1.41 8.78 -2.99
C PRO A 13 -1.74 7.29 -2.96
N TYR A 14 -1.07 6.52 -3.80
CA TYR A 14 -1.23 5.07 -3.87
C TYR A 14 -0.15 4.38 -3.02
N HIS A 15 -0.56 3.44 -2.18
CA HIS A 15 0.34 2.71 -1.29
C HIS A 15 0.46 1.26 -1.80
N PRO A 16 1.42 0.96 -2.71
CA PRO A 16 1.58 -0.38 -3.29
C PRO A 16 2.05 -1.45 -2.31
N VAL A 17 2.51 -1.08 -1.11
CA VAL A 17 3.17 -1.99 -0.17
C VAL A 17 2.46 -1.95 1.19
N SER A 18 2.15 -3.12 1.74
CA SER A 18 1.62 -3.26 3.11
C SER A 18 2.75 -3.36 4.14
N MET A 19 2.47 -3.05 5.40
CA MET A 19 3.38 -3.26 6.54
C MET A 19 3.84 -4.70 6.62
N TYR A 20 2.97 -5.66 6.31
CA TYR A 20 3.37 -7.07 6.30
C TYR A 20 4.52 -7.34 5.31
N SER A 21 4.53 -6.66 4.16
CA SER A 21 5.63 -6.75 3.19
C SER A 21 6.96 -6.28 3.78
N MET A 22 6.96 -5.25 4.65
CA MET A 22 8.19 -4.83 5.35
C MET A 22 8.64 -5.84 6.40
N VAL A 23 7.68 -6.49 7.08
CA VAL A 23 7.98 -7.53 8.06
C VAL A 23 8.64 -8.75 7.38
N ILE A 24 8.15 -9.18 6.22
CA ILE A 24 8.77 -10.29 5.47
C ILE A 24 10.11 -9.92 4.86
N GLU A 25 10.32 -8.65 4.48
CA GLU A 25 11.60 -8.15 3.96
C GLU A 25 12.70 -8.23 5.03
N GLN A 26 12.37 -7.87 6.27
CA GLN A 26 13.31 -7.95 7.41
C GLN A 26 13.42 -9.36 7.97
N ASN A 27 12.33 -10.15 7.92
CA ASN A 27 12.29 -11.52 8.42
C ASN A 27 11.54 -12.44 7.45
N PRO A 28 12.26 -13.14 6.56
CA PRO A 28 11.65 -14.05 5.59
C PRO A 28 10.78 -15.15 6.21
N ASN A 29 11.06 -15.56 7.45
CA ASN A 29 10.27 -16.58 8.16
C ASN A 29 8.87 -16.09 8.53
N ALA A 30 8.66 -14.77 8.61
CA ALA A 30 7.34 -14.18 8.83
C ALA A 30 6.36 -14.52 7.68
N GLY A 31 6.86 -14.97 6.53
CA GLY A 31 6.06 -15.51 5.41
C GLY A 31 5.01 -16.53 5.83
N ILE A 32 5.26 -17.30 6.89
CA ILE A 32 4.31 -18.28 7.44
C ILE A 32 3.00 -17.63 7.92
N LEU A 33 3.01 -16.33 8.24
CA LEU A 33 1.88 -15.58 8.76
C LEU A 33 0.97 -15.02 7.65
N MET A 34 1.31 -15.16 6.36
CA MET A 34 0.64 -14.49 5.23
C MET A 34 -0.88 -14.68 5.14
N ARG A 35 -1.42 -15.74 5.74
CA ARG A 35 -2.87 -16.01 5.79
C ARG A 35 -3.43 -16.09 7.21
N SER A 36 -2.65 -15.61 8.18
CA SER A 36 -3.05 -15.58 9.58
C SER A 36 -3.96 -14.40 9.87
N PHE A 37 -4.71 -14.51 10.96
CA PHE A 37 -5.53 -13.41 11.46
C PHE A 37 -4.71 -12.15 11.78
N MET A 38 -3.41 -12.31 12.13
CA MET A 38 -2.52 -11.19 12.40
C MET A 38 -2.32 -10.29 11.18
N VAL A 39 -2.17 -10.86 9.99
CA VAL A 39 -2.06 -10.08 8.75
C VAL A 39 -3.35 -9.32 8.48
N THR A 40 -4.51 -9.96 8.67
CA THR A 40 -5.81 -9.28 8.53
C THR A 40 -5.98 -8.12 9.51
N LEU A 41 -5.47 -8.25 10.74
CA LEU A 41 -5.48 -7.15 11.72
C LEU A 41 -4.57 -6.02 11.29
N LEU A 42 -3.38 -6.34 10.78
CA LEU A 42 -2.41 -5.37 10.30
C LEU A 42 -2.96 -4.57 9.11
N ASP A 43 -3.57 -5.25 8.14
CA ASP A 43 -4.23 -4.62 6.99
C ASP A 43 -5.37 -3.67 7.42
N LYS A 44 -6.09 -4.02 8.49
CA LYS A 44 -7.15 -3.15 9.05
C LYS A 44 -6.55 -1.97 9.82
N ALA A 45 -5.45 -2.17 10.54
CA ALA A 45 -4.76 -1.11 11.26
C ALA A 45 -4.21 -0.06 10.30
N GLU A 46 -3.61 -0.45 9.18
CA GLU A 46 -3.16 0.47 8.12
C GLU A 46 -4.30 1.35 7.60
N LYS A 47 -5.48 0.77 7.35
CA LYS A 47 -6.64 1.52 6.87
C LYS A 47 -7.25 2.42 7.94
N ALA A 48 -7.22 2.00 9.20
CA ALA A 48 -7.77 2.76 10.31
C ALA A 48 -6.84 3.89 10.77
N ILE A 49 -5.53 3.72 10.62
CA ILE A 49 -4.50 4.65 11.08
C ILE A 49 -3.52 4.89 9.93
N PRO A 50 -3.83 5.81 9.00
CA PRO A 50 -2.98 6.08 7.84
C PRO A 50 -1.55 6.51 8.19
N SER A 51 -1.32 7.09 9.38
CA SER A 51 0.02 7.43 9.87
C SER A 51 0.89 6.21 10.25
N LEU A 52 0.31 5.01 10.31
CA LEU A 52 1.05 3.75 10.47
C LEU A 52 1.41 3.11 9.12
N THR A 53 0.78 3.55 8.03
CA THR A 53 1.18 3.09 6.70
C THR A 53 2.59 3.59 6.43
N PRO A 54 3.52 2.73 6.01
CA PRO A 54 4.89 3.14 5.79
C PRO A 54 4.99 4.17 4.66
N GLU A 55 5.51 5.35 4.97
CA GLU A 55 5.67 6.47 4.02
C GLU A 55 6.61 6.13 2.86
N ASN A 56 7.57 5.22 3.11
CA ASN A 56 8.74 4.98 2.27
C ASN A 56 8.42 4.44 0.85
N MET A 57 7.20 3.98 0.61
CA MET A 57 6.76 3.46 -0.68
C MET A 57 5.36 3.96 -1.04
N THR A 58 5.19 5.28 -0.95
CA THR A 58 3.99 5.97 -1.42
C THR A 58 4.24 6.46 -2.85
N ASP A 59 3.38 6.07 -3.79
CA ASP A 59 3.33 6.67 -5.11
C ASP A 59 2.49 7.96 -5.03
N GLU A 60 3.18 9.09 -4.98
CA GLU A 60 2.57 10.42 -4.91
C GLU A 60 1.92 10.86 -6.23
N GLN A 61 2.27 10.23 -7.35
CA GLN A 61 1.73 10.56 -8.67
C GLN A 61 1.21 9.30 -9.39
N PRO A 62 0.20 8.62 -8.81
CA PRO A 62 -0.28 7.37 -9.37
C PRO A 62 -0.96 7.62 -10.71
N ILE A 63 -0.40 7.07 -11.78
CA ILE A 63 -0.93 7.23 -13.14
C ILE A 63 -2.27 6.49 -13.27
N MET A 64 -3.33 7.21 -13.65
CA MET A 64 -4.69 6.66 -13.78
C MET A 64 -4.86 5.72 -14.97
N LYS A 65 -4.12 5.98 -16.06
CA LYS A 65 -4.16 5.15 -17.26
C LYS A 65 -2.95 4.23 -17.30
N ARG A 66 -3.21 2.93 -17.44
CA ARG A 66 -2.18 1.95 -17.77
C ARG A 66 -1.48 2.42 -19.05
N SER A 67 -0.16 2.65 -18.98
CA SER A 67 0.67 2.77 -20.18
C SER A 67 0.45 1.50 -21.00
N SER A 68 -0.22 1.61 -22.13
CA SER A 68 -0.34 0.52 -23.10
C SER A 68 1.04 0.26 -23.66
N LEU A 69 1.72 -0.74 -23.10
CA LEU A 69 2.84 -1.41 -23.75
C LEU A 69 2.32 -2.19 -24.97
#